data_AF-A0A7X1ZNB6-F1
#
_entry.id   AF-A0A7X1ZNB6-F1
#
_cell.length_a   1.000
_cell.length_b   1.000
_cell.length_c   1.000
_cell.angle_alpha   90.00
_cell.angle_beta   90.00
_cell.angle_gamma   90.00
#
_symmetry.space_group_name_H-M   'P 1'
#
loop_
_entity.id
_entity.type
_entity.pdbx_description
1 polymer ?
#
loop_
_entity_poly.entity_id
_entity_poly.type
_entity_poly.pdbx_seq_one_letter_code
_entity_poly.pdbx_strand_id
1 'polypeptide(L)'
;MRIYISLFLTFFLLFSPTAAKVKKVSFDAQAAWSYIKDLASDSMQGRKSGQPSGAIGEEYVASKFKEWGLEPAGDNGTYFQNFTIEHRNIKEGVKLEIIAEKTRRDFYYGEDWRVQRFSGSGHFTAELVFVGYGIHAPDKEHDDYAGVDVKGKIVLFTTETPQRLEKKLGNATKMEKRIEAAQKLGARGAIFFRLSTAASRYFRVRLKKEQYKPDFVVLSVERKVMDFIFKDLSTEIRYSIPAMGRRAELPKP
;
A
#
# COMPACT_ATOMS: atom_id res chain seq x y z
N MET A 1 4.41 29.47 -66.19
CA MET A 1 4.53 28.51 -65.05
C MET A 1 3.86 29.00 -63.76
N ARG A 2 3.92 30.29 -63.40
CA ARG A 2 3.27 30.84 -62.18
C ARG A 2 1.72 30.81 -62.18
N ILE A 3 1.07 30.89 -63.35
CA ILE A 3 -0.41 30.90 -63.45
C ILE A 3 -1.01 29.51 -63.21
N TYR A 4 -0.36 28.44 -63.67
CA TYR A 4 -0.82 27.06 -63.45
C TYR A 4 -0.65 26.60 -61.99
N ILE A 5 0.36 27.11 -61.27
CA ILE A 5 0.57 26.83 -59.84
C ILE A 5 -0.53 27.50 -58.99
N SER A 6 -0.98 28.70 -59.38
CA SER A 6 -2.07 29.39 -58.69
C SER A 6 -3.44 28.75 -58.90
N LEU A 7 -3.67 28.09 -60.03
CA LEU A 7 -4.91 27.36 -60.35
C LEU A 7 -4.98 25.98 -59.67
N PHE A 8 -3.83 25.35 -59.40
CA PHE A 8 -3.78 24.07 -58.68
C PHE A 8 -4.00 24.27 -57.17
N LEU A 9 -3.57 25.41 -56.62
CA LEU A 9 -3.76 25.73 -55.19
C LEU A 9 -5.21 26.11 -54.85
N THR A 10 -5.95 26.73 -55.78
CA THR A 10 -7.38 27.04 -55.60
C THR A 10 -8.28 25.81 -55.77
N PHE A 11 -7.86 24.80 -56.53
CA PHE A 11 -8.59 23.52 -56.61
C PHE A 11 -8.47 22.70 -55.32
N PHE A 12 -7.32 22.77 -54.63
CA PHE A 12 -7.09 22.04 -53.37
C PHE A 12 -7.83 22.66 -52.17
N LEU A 13 -8.13 23.96 -52.20
CA LEU A 13 -8.88 24.66 -51.15
C LEU A 13 -10.41 24.48 -51.22
N LEU A 14 -10.95 23.93 -52.32
CA LEU A 14 -12.37 23.60 -52.44
C LEU A 14 -12.70 22.16 -52.02
N PHE A 15 -11.69 21.30 -51.87
CA PHE A 15 -11.80 20.02 -51.15
C PHE A 15 -11.45 20.21 -49.68
N SER A 16 -12.16 21.13 -49.01
CA SER A 16 -12.23 21.07 -47.55
C SER A 16 -12.86 19.73 -47.21
N PRO A 17 -12.17 18.80 -46.51
CA PRO A 17 -12.85 17.61 -46.01
C PRO A 17 -13.98 18.14 -45.15
N THR A 18 -15.21 17.90 -45.60
CA THR A 18 -16.41 18.10 -44.79
C THR A 18 -16.08 17.48 -43.45
N ALA A 19 -15.98 18.30 -42.41
CA ALA A 19 -15.78 17.83 -41.05
C ALA A 19 -16.81 16.73 -40.84
N ALA A 20 -16.35 15.47 -40.83
CA ALA A 20 -17.24 14.34 -40.78
C ALA A 20 -18.11 14.58 -39.56
N LYS A 21 -19.43 14.76 -39.76
CA LYS A 21 -20.37 14.83 -38.66
C LYS A 21 -20.19 13.51 -37.92
N VAL A 22 -19.45 13.55 -36.82
CA VAL A 22 -19.25 12.37 -35.96
C VAL A 22 -20.66 11.93 -35.61
N LYS A 23 -21.06 10.79 -36.17
CA LYS A 23 -22.39 10.23 -35.92
C LYS A 23 -22.44 10.04 -34.42
N LYS A 24 -23.28 10.83 -33.74
CA LYS A 24 -23.39 10.79 -32.29
C LYS A 24 -24.00 9.43 -31.94
N VAL A 25 -23.13 8.46 -31.64
CA VAL A 25 -23.56 7.12 -31.24
C VAL A 25 -24.33 7.29 -29.93
N SER A 26 -25.58 6.87 -29.93
CA SER A 26 -26.39 6.84 -28.71
C SER A 26 -25.84 5.75 -27.81
N PHE A 27 -25.75 6.04 -26.51
CA PHE A 27 -25.39 5.03 -25.52
C PHE A 27 -26.40 3.87 -25.53
N ASP A 28 -25.89 2.65 -25.62
CA ASP A 28 -26.67 1.41 -25.51
C ASP A 28 -26.45 0.80 -24.12
N ALA A 29 -27.47 0.92 -23.28
CA ALA A 29 -27.43 0.41 -21.91
C ALA A 29 -27.41 -1.12 -21.86
N GLN A 30 -28.06 -1.79 -22.82
CA GLN A 30 -28.14 -3.24 -22.86
C GLN A 30 -26.78 -3.83 -23.25
N ALA A 31 -26.11 -3.25 -24.25
CA ALA A 31 -24.76 -3.65 -24.64
C ALA A 31 -23.76 -3.42 -23.49
N ALA A 32 -23.81 -2.24 -22.85
CA ALA A 32 -22.95 -1.94 -21.71
C ALA A 32 -23.13 -2.94 -20.55
N TRP A 33 -24.39 -3.29 -20.25
CA TRP A 33 -24.70 -4.29 -19.22
C TRP A 33 -24.17 -5.69 -19.58
N SER A 34 -24.26 -6.10 -20.85
CA SER A 34 -23.70 -7.38 -21.29
C SER A 34 -22.19 -7.45 -21.03
N TYR A 35 -21.44 -6.39 -21.37
CA TYR A 35 -20.00 -6.38 -21.15
C TYR A 35 -19.63 -6.47 -19.66
N ILE A 36 -20.40 -5.79 -18.80
CA ILE A 36 -20.22 -5.89 -17.35
C ILE A 36 -20.49 -7.32 -16.88
N LYS A 37 -21.58 -7.95 -17.35
CA LYS A 37 -21.93 -9.32 -16.98
C LYS A 37 -20.86 -10.33 -17.39
N ASP A 38 -20.34 -10.21 -18.61
CA ASP A 38 -19.30 -11.09 -19.13
C ASP A 38 -18.01 -10.95 -18.31
N LEU A 39 -17.55 -9.70 -18.12
CA LEU A 39 -16.38 -9.41 -17.29
C LEU A 39 -16.59 -9.82 -15.83
N ALA A 40 -17.79 -9.73 -15.27
CA ALA A 40 -18.07 -10.10 -13.88
C ALA A 40 -18.41 -11.59 -13.69
N SER A 41 -18.48 -12.38 -14.76
CA SER A 41 -18.88 -13.78 -14.68
C SER A 41 -17.85 -14.67 -13.97
N ASP A 42 -18.33 -15.79 -13.42
CA ASP A 42 -17.47 -16.80 -12.78
C ASP A 42 -16.42 -17.37 -13.74
N SER A 43 -16.72 -17.40 -15.04
CA SER A 43 -15.79 -17.84 -16.09
C SER A 43 -14.52 -16.99 -16.18
N MET A 44 -14.59 -15.72 -15.74
CA MET A 44 -13.43 -14.83 -15.69
C MET A 44 -12.53 -15.11 -14.49
N GLN A 45 -13.00 -15.88 -13.48
CA GLN A 45 -12.24 -16.26 -12.27
C GLN A 45 -11.55 -15.09 -11.52
N GLY A 46 -12.04 -13.86 -11.74
CA GLY A 46 -11.40 -12.61 -11.33
C GLY A 46 -10.25 -12.17 -12.25
N ARG A 47 -9.99 -10.87 -12.34
CA ARG A 47 -9.04 -10.28 -13.31
C ARG A 47 -7.82 -9.65 -12.65
N LYS A 48 -7.19 -10.40 -11.75
CA LYS A 48 -5.99 -9.91 -11.07
C LYS A 48 -4.81 -9.94 -12.06
N SER A 49 -4.19 -8.78 -12.31
CA SER A 49 -3.02 -8.66 -13.19
C SER A 49 -1.91 -9.63 -12.79
N GLY A 50 -1.26 -10.24 -13.78
CA GLY A 50 -0.20 -11.23 -13.56
C GLY A 50 -0.69 -12.57 -13.00
N GLN A 51 -1.96 -12.92 -13.19
CA GLN A 51 -2.51 -14.25 -12.94
C GLN A 51 -3.11 -14.80 -14.24
N PRO A 52 -3.20 -16.14 -14.43
CA PRO A 52 -3.84 -16.72 -15.60
C PRO A 52 -5.27 -16.21 -15.84
N SER A 53 -6.04 -15.97 -14.78
CA SER A 53 -7.40 -15.41 -14.89
C SER A 53 -7.43 -13.94 -15.36
N GLY A 54 -6.36 -13.17 -15.09
CA GLY A 54 -6.17 -11.84 -15.66
C GLY A 54 -6.06 -11.87 -17.17
N ALA A 55 -5.30 -12.81 -17.71
CA ALA A 55 -5.12 -12.98 -19.15
C ALA A 55 -6.45 -13.25 -19.88
N ILE A 56 -7.38 -13.98 -19.26
CA ILE A 56 -8.73 -14.20 -19.82
C ILE A 56 -9.46 -12.85 -20.02
N GLY A 57 -9.39 -11.96 -19.04
CA GLY A 57 -9.99 -10.62 -19.13
C GLY A 57 -9.29 -9.72 -20.16
N GLU A 58 -7.97 -9.81 -20.26
CA GLU A 58 -7.17 -9.08 -21.26
C GLU A 58 -7.56 -9.51 -22.68
N GLU A 59 -7.63 -10.82 -22.92
CA GLU A 59 -8.07 -11.40 -24.20
C GLU A 59 -9.51 -11.02 -24.55
N TYR A 60 -10.43 -11.01 -23.56
CA TYR A 60 -11.79 -10.56 -23.78
C TYR A 60 -11.82 -9.11 -24.30
N VAL A 61 -11.08 -8.19 -23.68
CA VAL A 61 -11.02 -6.79 -24.13
C VAL A 61 -10.38 -6.68 -25.51
N ALA A 62 -9.28 -7.38 -25.77
CA ALA A 62 -8.64 -7.42 -27.09
C ALA A 62 -9.60 -7.94 -28.18
N SER A 63 -10.41 -8.96 -27.86
CA SER A 63 -11.42 -9.50 -28.78
C SER A 63 -12.48 -8.45 -29.16
N LYS A 64 -12.91 -7.62 -28.20
CA LYS A 64 -13.86 -6.52 -28.46
C LYS A 64 -13.25 -5.41 -29.28
N PHE A 65 -11.99 -5.04 -29.03
CA PHE A 65 -11.28 -4.08 -29.88
C PHE A 65 -11.18 -4.56 -31.32
N LYS A 66 -10.87 -5.85 -31.53
CA LYS A 66 -10.85 -6.46 -32.85
C LYS A 66 -12.23 -6.47 -33.51
N GLU A 67 -13.28 -6.86 -32.77
CA GLU A 67 -14.67 -6.86 -33.24
C GLU A 67 -15.12 -5.47 -33.71
N TRP A 68 -14.68 -4.41 -33.02
CA TRP A 68 -15.01 -3.03 -33.36
C TRP A 68 -14.11 -2.42 -34.44
N GLY A 69 -13.14 -3.18 -34.95
CA GLY A 69 -12.24 -2.74 -36.04
C GLY A 69 -11.15 -1.78 -35.59
N LEU A 70 -10.77 -1.78 -34.31
CA LEU A 70 -9.61 -1.01 -33.85
C LEU A 70 -8.32 -1.65 -34.35
N GLU A 71 -7.40 -0.81 -34.81
CA GLU A 71 -6.03 -1.23 -35.12
C GLU A 71 -5.24 -1.49 -33.83
N PRO A 72 -4.41 -2.55 -33.78
CA PRO A 72 -3.56 -2.81 -32.63
C PRO A 72 -2.45 -1.76 -32.49
N ALA A 73 -2.20 -1.31 -31.25
CA ALA A 73 -1.19 -0.28 -30.93
C ALA A 73 -0.27 -0.67 -29.76
N GLY A 74 -0.31 -1.93 -29.35
CA GLY A 74 0.54 -2.51 -28.32
C GLY A 74 1.86 -3.04 -28.86
N ASP A 75 2.58 -3.76 -28.02
CA ASP A 75 3.89 -4.34 -28.32
C ASP A 75 3.79 -5.24 -29.56
N ASN A 76 4.76 -5.11 -30.47
CA ASN A 76 4.86 -5.90 -31.70
C ASN A 76 3.57 -5.90 -32.56
N GLY A 77 2.80 -4.82 -32.54
CA GLY A 77 1.56 -4.72 -33.32
C GLY A 77 0.42 -5.58 -32.77
N THR A 78 0.41 -5.85 -31.46
CA THR A 78 -0.69 -6.55 -30.77
C THR A 78 -1.63 -5.56 -30.08
N TYR A 79 -2.69 -6.04 -29.42
CA TYR A 79 -3.54 -5.21 -28.54
C TYR A 79 -2.96 -5.06 -27.12
N PHE A 80 -1.78 -5.63 -26.85
CA PHE A 80 -1.25 -5.76 -25.49
C PHE A 80 -0.02 -4.88 -25.29
N GLN A 81 0.01 -4.17 -24.15
CA GLN A 81 1.20 -3.48 -23.68
C GLN A 81 1.70 -4.19 -22.42
N ASN A 82 2.88 -4.77 -22.50
CA ASN A 82 3.49 -5.49 -21.40
C ASN A 82 4.30 -4.53 -20.54
N PHE A 83 4.13 -4.63 -19.22
CA PHE A 83 4.94 -3.89 -18.27
C PHE A 83 5.14 -4.72 -16.99
N THR A 84 6.28 -4.53 -16.35
CA THR A 84 6.58 -5.20 -15.10
C THR A 84 5.84 -4.52 -13.95
N ILE A 85 5.12 -5.32 -13.16
CA ILE A 85 4.50 -4.89 -11.91
C ILE A 85 5.17 -5.59 -10.73
N GLU A 86 5.19 -4.92 -9.59
CA GLU A 86 5.55 -5.56 -8.32
C GLU A 86 4.51 -6.63 -7.98
N HIS A 87 4.91 -7.89 -7.98
CA HIS A 87 4.05 -8.99 -7.55
C HIS A 87 4.24 -9.26 -6.06
N ARG A 88 3.12 -9.24 -5.33
CA ARG A 88 3.10 -9.57 -3.92
C ARG A 88 2.49 -10.95 -3.71
N ASN A 89 3.34 -11.94 -3.49
CA ASN A 89 2.92 -13.30 -3.15
C ASN A 89 2.92 -13.48 -1.64
N ILE A 90 1.76 -13.76 -1.07
CA ILE A 90 1.55 -13.98 0.37
C ILE A 90 0.92 -15.34 0.61
N LYS A 91 0.52 -16.05 -0.46
CA LYS A 91 -0.62 -16.94 -0.41
C LYS A 91 -0.43 -18.16 0.50
N GLU A 92 0.79 -18.64 0.79
CA GLU A 92 0.93 -19.94 1.50
C GLU A 92 2.18 -20.08 2.42
N GLY A 93 2.78 -18.99 2.90
CA GLY A 93 4.05 -19.10 3.68
C GLY A 93 4.21 -18.12 4.84
N VAL A 94 3.13 -17.46 5.26
CA VAL A 94 3.22 -16.43 6.30
C VAL A 94 2.70 -16.95 7.64
N LYS A 95 3.55 -16.87 8.67
CA LYS A 95 3.22 -17.24 10.05
C LYS A 95 3.60 -16.08 10.98
N LEU A 96 2.74 -15.77 11.93
CA LEU A 96 3.05 -14.90 13.07
C LEU A 96 2.68 -15.63 14.35
N GLU A 97 3.70 -15.90 15.16
CA GLU A 97 3.55 -16.40 16.52
C GLU A 97 4.09 -15.33 17.47
N ILE A 98 3.35 -15.04 18.54
CA ILE A 98 3.87 -14.22 19.65
C ILE A 98 4.17 -15.14 20.82
N ILE A 99 5.41 -15.07 21.31
CA ILE A 99 5.91 -15.84 22.45
C ILE A 99 6.10 -14.85 23.61
N ALA A 100 5.32 -15.03 24.67
CA ALA A 100 5.47 -14.35 25.96
C ALA A 100 5.95 -15.37 27.02
N GLU A 101 6.41 -14.89 28.17
CA GLU A 101 7.06 -15.75 29.20
C GLU A 101 6.28 -17.03 29.54
N LYS A 102 4.95 -16.92 29.65
CA LYS A 102 4.08 -18.03 30.08
C LYS A 102 3.18 -18.58 28.98
N THR A 103 3.13 -17.94 27.81
CA THR A 103 2.17 -18.32 26.76
C THR A 103 2.71 -18.04 25.37
N ARG A 104 2.32 -18.87 24.40
CA ARG A 104 2.53 -18.61 22.97
C ARG A 104 1.21 -18.68 22.23
N ARG A 105 1.09 -17.93 21.14
CA ARG A 105 -0.12 -17.95 20.32
C ARG A 105 0.20 -17.68 18.85
N ASP A 106 -0.35 -18.54 18.00
CA ASP A 106 -0.42 -18.34 16.56
C ASP A 106 -1.57 -17.38 16.21
N PHE A 107 -1.32 -16.48 15.25
CA PHE A 107 -2.28 -15.51 14.76
C PHE A 107 -2.59 -15.71 13.28
N TYR A 108 -3.86 -15.54 12.92
CA TYR A 108 -4.33 -15.84 11.57
C TYR A 108 -4.09 -14.67 10.63
N TYR A 109 -3.36 -14.95 9.54
CA TYR A 109 -3.11 -13.94 8.51
C TYR A 109 -4.44 -13.48 7.87
N GLY A 110 -4.56 -12.17 7.64
CA GLY A 110 -5.76 -11.56 7.05
C GLY A 110 -6.87 -11.26 8.06
N GLU A 111 -6.86 -11.93 9.22
CA GLU A 111 -7.74 -11.67 10.35
C GLU A 111 -7.06 -10.90 11.45
N ASP A 112 -5.99 -11.45 12.04
CA ASP A 112 -5.30 -10.90 13.22
C ASP A 112 -4.12 -10.00 12.82
N TRP A 113 -3.56 -10.17 11.62
CA TRP A 113 -2.42 -9.40 11.15
C TRP A 113 -2.29 -9.42 9.63
N ARG A 114 -1.55 -8.45 9.10
CA ARG A 114 -1.25 -8.34 7.67
C ARG A 114 0.16 -7.82 7.44
N VAL A 115 0.86 -8.41 6.50
CA VAL A 115 2.07 -7.83 5.90
C VAL A 115 1.66 -6.54 5.16
N GLN A 116 2.49 -5.51 5.19
CA GLN A 116 2.23 -4.21 4.57
C GLN A 116 2.88 -4.10 3.19
N ARG A 117 2.49 -3.07 2.41
CA ARG A 117 3.15 -2.80 1.13
C ARG A 117 4.59 -2.39 1.40
N PHE A 118 5.52 -2.80 0.53
CA PHE A 118 6.96 -2.55 0.70
C PHE A 118 7.57 -3.17 1.96
N SER A 119 6.94 -4.22 2.49
CA SER A 119 7.58 -5.11 3.46
C SER A 119 8.60 -6.01 2.76
N GLY A 120 9.76 -6.21 3.40
CA GLY A 120 10.62 -7.35 3.15
C GLY A 120 10.01 -8.65 3.66
N SER A 121 10.84 -9.68 3.74
CA SER A 121 10.50 -11.05 4.14
C SER A 121 11.60 -11.65 4.99
N GLY A 122 11.28 -12.64 5.81
CA GLY A 122 12.27 -13.43 6.52
C GLY A 122 11.65 -14.53 7.35
N HIS A 123 12.49 -15.46 7.80
CA HIS A 123 12.13 -16.52 8.75
C HIS A 123 13.03 -16.40 9.97
N PHE A 124 12.52 -15.78 11.03
CA PHE A 124 13.28 -15.55 12.25
C PHE A 124 12.37 -15.31 13.46
N THR A 125 12.92 -15.54 14.65
CA THR A 125 12.40 -15.06 15.92
C THR A 125 13.26 -13.90 16.39
N ALA A 126 12.63 -12.84 16.90
CA ALA A 126 13.31 -11.67 17.44
C ALA A 126 12.49 -11.08 18.59
N GLU A 127 13.17 -10.41 19.51
CA GLU A 127 12.49 -9.69 20.59
C GLU A 127 11.59 -8.59 20.04
N LEU A 128 10.46 -8.35 20.72
CA LEU A 128 9.52 -7.30 20.39
C LEU A 128 9.66 -6.16 21.40
N VAL A 129 9.89 -4.94 20.92
CA VAL A 129 10.14 -3.77 21.78
C VAL A 129 9.14 -2.66 21.48
N PHE A 130 8.41 -2.21 22.50
CA PHE A 130 7.46 -1.11 22.34
C PHE A 130 8.15 0.25 22.37
N VAL A 131 7.99 1.04 21.30
CA VAL A 131 8.62 2.36 21.12
C VAL A 131 7.56 3.45 20.94
N GLY A 132 6.48 3.42 21.72
CA GLY A 132 5.48 4.49 21.75
C GLY A 132 4.88 4.80 20.37
N TYR A 133 5.13 6.02 19.86
CA TYR A 133 4.68 6.46 18.55
C TYR A 133 5.66 6.10 17.42
N GLY A 134 6.85 5.59 17.74
CA GLY A 134 7.89 5.22 16.79
C GLY A 134 8.60 6.43 16.15
N ILE A 135 8.56 7.59 16.81
CA ILE A 135 9.12 8.83 16.28
C ILE A 135 10.55 9.02 16.77
N HIS A 136 11.48 9.24 15.83
CA HIS A 136 12.86 9.60 16.11
C HIS A 136 13.14 11.01 15.58
N ALA A 137 13.07 12.01 16.46
CA ALA A 137 13.35 13.41 16.18
C ALA A 137 14.14 14.05 17.35
N PRO A 138 15.35 13.53 17.66
CA PRO A 138 16.16 14.06 18.76
C PRO A 138 16.50 15.55 18.58
N ASP A 139 16.60 16.02 17.34
CA ASP A 139 16.77 17.44 16.96
C ASP A 139 15.57 18.33 17.37
N LYS A 140 14.42 17.72 17.66
CA LYS A 140 13.20 18.39 18.13
C LYS A 140 12.81 17.99 19.56
N GLU A 141 13.78 17.44 20.30
CA GLU A 141 13.61 17.00 21.69
C GLU A 141 12.50 15.96 21.86
N HIS A 142 12.33 15.07 20.87
CA HIS A 142 11.39 13.96 20.96
C HIS A 142 11.96 12.71 20.30
N ASP A 143 12.28 11.72 21.11
CA ASP A 143 12.83 10.46 20.63
C ASP A 143 12.24 9.28 21.41
N ASP A 144 11.31 8.56 20.78
CA ASP A 144 10.70 7.37 21.35
C ASP A 144 11.68 6.18 21.46
N TYR A 145 12.87 6.30 20.87
CA TYR A 145 13.94 5.29 20.93
C TYR A 145 14.99 5.61 22.01
N ALA A 146 14.88 6.77 22.68
CA ALA A 146 15.87 7.18 23.68
C ALA A 146 15.93 6.17 24.83
N GLY A 147 17.12 5.60 25.06
CA GLY A 147 17.34 4.59 26.10
C GLY A 147 16.79 3.20 25.78
N VAL A 148 16.38 2.95 24.53
CA VAL A 148 15.81 1.67 24.10
C VAL A 148 16.72 1.02 23.07
N ASP A 149 17.25 -0.16 23.37
CA ASP A 149 18.00 -0.95 22.40
C ASP A 149 17.06 -1.72 21.47
N VAL A 150 17.07 -1.35 20.18
CA VAL A 150 16.25 -1.96 19.13
C VAL A 150 17.05 -2.80 18.13
N LYS A 151 18.37 -2.91 18.29
CA LYS A 151 19.23 -3.54 17.29
C LYS A 151 18.90 -5.03 17.16
N GLY A 152 18.55 -5.46 15.95
CA GLY A 152 18.15 -6.84 15.64
C GLY A 152 16.74 -7.23 16.10
N LYS A 153 16.00 -6.30 16.72
CA LYS A 153 14.67 -6.54 17.31
C LYS A 153 13.56 -6.07 16.38
N ILE A 154 12.33 -6.44 16.69
CA ILE A 154 11.13 -5.93 16.03
C ILE A 154 10.58 -4.79 16.88
N VAL A 155 10.39 -3.61 16.28
CA VAL A 155 9.77 -2.48 16.99
C VAL A 155 8.26 -2.53 16.88
N LEU A 156 7.58 -2.21 17.98
CA LEU A 156 6.13 -2.13 18.10
C LEU A 156 5.73 -0.68 18.37
N PHE A 157 4.86 -0.10 17.55
CA PHE A 157 4.39 1.28 17.77
C PHE A 157 2.96 1.52 17.29
N THR A 158 2.33 2.55 17.83
CA THR A 158 0.99 2.97 17.40
C THR A 158 1.03 3.80 16.12
N THR A 159 0.02 3.66 15.27
CA THR A 159 -0.12 4.50 14.06
C THR A 159 -0.56 5.93 14.35
N GLU A 160 -1.27 6.13 15.45
CA GLU A 160 -1.80 7.42 15.85
C GLU A 160 -0.67 8.32 16.37
N THR A 161 -0.89 9.63 16.31
CA THR A 161 -0.02 10.60 16.94
C THR A 161 -0.86 11.75 17.49
N PRO A 162 -0.63 12.17 18.74
CA PRO A 162 -1.31 13.33 19.29
C PRO A 162 -1.13 14.56 18.38
N GLN A 163 -2.20 15.30 18.15
CA GLN A 163 -2.18 16.47 17.28
C GLN A 163 -1.10 17.51 17.67
N ARG A 164 -0.82 17.65 18.98
CA ARG A 164 0.28 18.50 19.48
C ARG A 164 1.65 18.03 18.97
N LEU A 165 1.91 16.72 18.98
CA LEU A 165 3.15 16.16 18.46
C LEU A 165 3.21 16.26 16.93
N GLU A 166 2.09 16.07 16.23
CA GLU A 166 2.03 16.30 14.78
C GLU A 166 2.39 17.74 14.41
N LYS A 167 1.87 18.72 15.15
CA LYS A 167 2.20 20.14 14.96
C LYS A 167 3.67 20.43 15.29
N LYS A 168 4.21 19.90 16.39
CA LYS A 168 5.62 20.14 16.80
C LYS A 168 6.61 19.48 15.85
N LEU A 169 6.37 18.23 15.47
CA LEU A 169 7.37 17.36 14.84
C LEU A 169 7.24 17.31 13.31
N GLY A 170 6.05 17.61 12.78
CA GLY A 170 5.80 17.69 11.34
C GLY A 170 6.12 16.37 10.64
N ASN A 171 7.04 16.42 9.67
CA ASN A 171 7.37 15.24 8.85
C ASN A 171 7.89 14.03 9.64
N ALA A 172 8.49 14.24 10.81
CA ALA A 172 8.98 13.14 11.64
C ALA A 172 7.85 12.20 12.12
N THR A 173 6.60 12.67 12.15
CA THR A 173 5.45 11.83 12.49
C THR A 173 4.94 11.00 11.31
N LYS A 174 5.44 11.18 10.09
CA LYS A 174 4.98 10.41 8.94
C LYS A 174 5.47 8.96 9.02
N MET A 175 4.63 8.02 8.58
CA MET A 175 4.94 6.59 8.68
C MET A 175 6.25 6.23 7.97
N GLU A 176 6.52 6.87 6.82
CA GLU A 176 7.77 6.71 6.09
C GLU A 176 8.99 7.03 6.97
N LYS A 177 8.92 8.12 7.76
CA LYS A 177 10.00 8.53 8.66
C LYS A 177 10.17 7.61 9.87
N ARG A 178 9.07 7.07 10.42
CA ARG A 178 9.12 6.10 11.51
C ARG A 178 9.76 4.78 11.09
N ILE A 179 9.45 4.30 9.88
CA ILE A 179 10.09 3.11 9.32
C ILE A 179 11.58 3.37 9.02
N GLU A 180 11.92 4.51 8.42
CA GLU A 180 13.32 4.91 8.20
C GLU A 180 14.12 4.95 9.51
N ALA A 181 13.52 5.50 10.58
CA ALA A 181 14.14 5.54 11.90
C ALA A 181 14.42 4.13 12.46
N ALA A 182 13.40 3.26 12.48
CA ALA A 182 13.57 1.88 12.94
C ALA A 182 14.69 1.16 12.17
N GLN A 183 14.70 1.31 10.84
CA GLN A 183 15.73 0.75 9.97
C GLN A 183 17.13 1.33 10.26
N LYS A 184 17.25 2.65 10.47
CA LYS A 184 18.52 3.32 10.75
C LYS A 184 19.10 2.92 12.11
N LEU A 185 18.23 2.71 13.10
CA LEU A 185 18.60 2.29 14.45
C LEU A 185 18.85 0.77 14.56
N GLY A 186 18.73 0.03 13.44
CA GLY A 186 19.12 -1.36 13.35
C GLY A 186 18.03 -2.35 13.73
N ALA A 187 16.76 -1.94 13.83
CA ALA A 187 15.64 -2.87 13.95
C ALA A 187 15.57 -3.80 12.74
N ARG A 188 15.09 -5.02 12.96
CA ARG A 188 14.90 -6.05 11.93
C ARG A 188 13.48 -6.06 11.36
N GLY A 189 12.55 -5.36 12.00
CA GLY A 189 11.19 -5.20 11.50
C GLY A 189 10.39 -4.20 12.31
N ALA A 190 9.21 -3.86 11.80
CA ALA A 190 8.23 -3.01 12.46
C ALA A 190 6.86 -3.67 12.44
N ILE A 191 6.22 -3.68 13.61
CA ILE A 191 4.82 -4.03 13.80
C ILE A 191 4.11 -2.77 14.28
N PHE A 192 2.97 -2.44 13.68
CA PHE A 192 2.16 -1.32 14.16
C PHE A 192 0.68 -1.64 14.28
N PHE A 193 0.03 -0.90 15.16
CA PHE A 193 -1.36 -1.13 15.55
C PHE A 193 -2.11 0.18 15.73
N ARG A 194 -3.44 0.08 15.73
CA ARG A 194 -4.36 1.18 16.02
C ARG A 194 -4.81 1.15 17.47
N LEU A 195 -4.96 2.32 18.07
CA LEU A 195 -5.49 2.50 19.43
C LEU A 195 -7.00 2.48 19.47
N SER A 196 -7.68 2.89 18.40
CA SER A 196 -9.15 2.92 18.34
C SER A 196 -9.76 1.59 17.90
N THR A 197 -10.86 1.18 18.53
CA THR A 197 -11.71 0.03 18.14
C THR A 197 -12.65 0.35 16.97
N ALA A 198 -12.95 1.63 16.74
CA ALA A 198 -13.98 2.07 15.80
C ALA A 198 -13.49 2.14 14.35
N ALA A 199 -12.17 2.03 14.13
CA ALA A 199 -11.60 2.06 12.80
C ALA A 199 -11.73 0.68 12.12
N SER A 200 -11.90 0.67 10.79
CA SER A 200 -11.85 -0.56 9.99
C SER A 200 -10.70 -1.45 10.44
N ARG A 201 -10.99 -2.75 10.65
CA ARG A 201 -10.00 -3.83 10.90
C ARG A 201 -8.79 -3.62 9.99
N TYR A 202 -9.07 -3.43 8.70
CA TYR A 202 -8.02 -3.24 7.72
C TYR A 202 -7.60 -1.79 7.58
N PHE A 203 -6.30 -1.58 7.72
CA PHE A 203 -5.65 -0.35 7.32
C PHE A 203 -4.34 -0.61 6.57
N ARG A 204 -4.10 0.27 5.60
CA ARG A 204 -2.84 0.34 4.88
C ARG A 204 -2.20 1.65 5.25
N VAL A 205 -0.92 1.59 5.54
CA VAL A 205 -0.11 2.79 5.68
C VAL A 205 0.43 3.20 4.32
N ARG A 206 0.71 4.49 4.18
CA ARG A 206 1.43 5.00 3.02
C ARG A 206 2.92 4.74 3.24
N LEU A 207 3.44 3.76 2.51
CA LEU A 207 4.88 3.54 2.34
C LEU A 207 5.21 3.66 0.86
N LYS A 208 6.47 3.94 0.59
CA LYS A 208 7.01 4.05 -0.76
C LYS A 208 8.15 3.06 -0.94
N LYS A 209 8.61 2.92 -2.18
CA LYS A 209 9.68 1.98 -2.56
C LYS A 209 10.98 2.29 -1.82
N GLU A 210 11.22 3.54 -1.44
CA GLU A 210 12.43 3.96 -0.73
C GLU A 210 12.54 3.35 0.68
N GLN A 211 11.41 2.96 1.29
CA GLN A 211 11.41 2.29 2.59
C GLN A 211 11.56 0.76 2.47
N TYR A 212 11.51 0.19 1.26
CA TYR A 212 11.67 -1.25 1.08
C TYR A 212 13.10 -1.68 1.40
N LYS A 213 13.24 -2.67 2.29
CA LYS A 213 14.46 -3.43 2.50
C LYS A 213 14.11 -4.92 2.49
N PRO A 214 14.83 -5.77 1.72
CA PRO A 214 14.50 -7.19 1.58
C PRO A 214 14.37 -7.93 2.91
N ASP A 215 15.22 -7.61 3.89
CA ASP A 215 15.29 -8.29 5.19
C ASP A 215 14.58 -7.54 6.33
N PHE A 216 13.75 -6.54 6.01
CA PHE A 216 13.00 -5.76 7.00
C PHE A 216 11.49 -6.00 6.87
N VAL A 217 10.90 -6.70 7.84
CA VAL A 217 9.47 -7.00 7.82
C VAL A 217 8.65 -5.82 8.32
N VAL A 218 7.53 -5.52 7.64
CA VAL A 218 6.59 -4.46 8.03
C VAL A 218 5.19 -5.05 8.11
N LEU A 219 4.64 -5.12 9.33
CA LEU A 219 3.36 -5.74 9.62
C LEU A 219 2.41 -4.77 10.31
N SER A 220 1.11 -4.94 10.07
CA SER A 220 0.07 -4.40 10.93
C SER A 220 -0.61 -5.52 11.70
N VAL A 221 -0.97 -5.27 12.95
CA VAL A 221 -1.69 -6.22 13.80
C VAL A 221 -2.99 -5.64 14.32
N GLU A 222 -3.97 -6.50 14.54
CA GLU A 222 -5.25 -6.16 15.16
C GLU A 222 -5.13 -6.09 16.69
N ARG A 223 -6.15 -5.48 17.32
CA ARG A 223 -6.25 -5.35 18.78
C ARG A 223 -6.06 -6.68 19.52
N LYS A 224 -6.61 -7.77 19.02
CA LYS A 224 -6.48 -9.09 19.67
C LYS A 224 -5.03 -9.54 19.85
N VAL A 225 -4.14 -9.17 18.92
CA VAL A 225 -2.69 -9.39 19.06
C VAL A 225 -2.14 -8.50 20.16
N MET A 226 -2.56 -7.24 20.21
CA MET A 226 -2.14 -6.28 21.23
C MET A 226 -2.58 -6.71 22.63
N ASP A 227 -3.83 -7.13 22.79
CA ASP A 227 -4.36 -7.63 24.06
C ASP A 227 -3.53 -8.83 24.52
N PHE A 228 -3.11 -9.71 23.61
CA PHE A 228 -2.23 -10.82 23.96
C PHE A 228 -0.80 -10.39 24.34
N ILE A 229 -0.22 -9.42 23.63
CA ILE A 229 1.12 -8.88 23.94
C ILE A 229 1.12 -8.19 25.31
N PHE A 230 0.07 -7.44 25.62
CA PHE A 230 0.01 -6.57 26.79
C PHE A 230 -0.73 -7.15 28.00
N LYS A 231 -1.40 -8.30 27.90
CA LYS A 231 -2.17 -8.90 29.01
C LYS A 231 -1.36 -9.13 30.29
N ASP A 232 -0.07 -9.46 30.15
CA ASP A 232 0.82 -9.80 31.27
C ASP A 232 1.76 -8.64 31.63
N LEU A 233 1.67 -7.52 30.90
CA LEU A 233 2.42 -6.31 31.23
C LEU A 233 1.67 -5.55 32.33
N SER A 234 2.36 -5.22 33.41
CA SER A 234 1.83 -4.52 34.58
C SER A 234 1.37 -3.08 34.31
N THR A 235 1.34 -2.65 33.04
CA THR A 235 0.95 -1.30 32.62
C THR A 235 -0.09 -1.41 31.52
N GLU A 236 -1.29 -0.87 31.73
CA GLU A 236 -2.24 -0.80 30.63
C GLU A 236 -1.71 0.11 29.51
N ILE A 237 -1.94 -0.29 28.25
CA ILE A 237 -1.61 0.51 27.06
C ILE A 237 -2.19 1.93 27.17
N ARG A 238 -3.40 2.05 27.73
CA ARG A 238 -4.11 3.32 27.93
C ARG A 238 -3.44 4.26 28.95
N TYR A 239 -2.62 3.75 29.87
CA TYR A 239 -1.84 4.60 30.78
C TYR A 239 -0.43 4.90 30.24
N SER A 240 0.12 3.96 29.47
CA SER A 240 1.47 4.07 28.90
C SER A 240 1.58 5.20 27.86
N ILE A 241 0.59 5.32 26.99
CA ILE A 241 0.66 6.25 25.84
C ILE A 241 0.39 7.72 26.23
N PRO A 242 -0.61 8.05 27.07
CA PRO A 242 -0.76 9.41 27.60
C PRO A 242 0.37 9.82 28.55
N ALA A 243 1.03 8.88 29.23
CA ALA A 243 2.21 9.16 30.04
C ALA A 243 3.45 9.50 29.20
N MET A 244 3.61 8.88 28.02
CA MET A 244 4.68 9.23 27.05
C MET A 244 4.53 10.68 26.55
N GLY A 245 3.31 11.15 26.33
CA GLY A 245 3.05 12.56 25.99
C GLY A 245 3.39 13.55 27.10
N ARG A 246 3.43 13.12 28.36
CA ARG A 246 3.75 13.94 29.56
C ARG A 246 5.21 13.85 30.01
N ARG A 247 5.95 12.78 29.66
CA ARG A 247 7.37 12.63 30.02
C ARG A 247 8.32 13.65 29.37
N ALA A 248 7.84 14.44 28.40
CA ALA A 248 8.58 15.58 27.85
C ALA A 248 8.64 16.80 28.81
N GLU A 249 8.03 16.74 30.00
CA GLU A 249 7.91 17.88 30.93
C GLU A 249 8.46 17.64 32.33
N LEU A 250 9.18 16.53 32.60
CA LEU A 250 9.85 16.39 33.90
C LEU A 250 11.13 17.23 33.92
N PRO A 251 11.28 18.19 34.86
CA PRO A 251 12.55 18.85 35.07
C PRO A 251 13.57 17.79 35.51
N LYS A 252 14.77 17.85 34.93
CA LYS A 252 15.91 17.06 35.41
C LYS A 252 16.18 17.43 36.89
N PRO A 253 16.66 16.47 37.71
CA PRO A 253 17.01 16.74 39.10
C PRO A 253 18.04 17.87 39.23
#